data_AF-A0A2T2Z420-F1
#
_entry.id   AF-A0A2T2Z420-F1
#
_cell.length_a   1.000
_cell.length_b   1.000
_cell.length_c   1.000
_cell.angle_alpha   90.00
_cell.angle_beta   90.00
_cell.angle_gamma   90.00
#
_symmetry.space_group_name_H-M   'P 1'
#
loop_
_entity.id
_entity.type
_entity.pdbx_description
1 polymer ?
#
loop_
_entity_poly.entity_id
_entity_poly.type
_entity_poly.pdbx_seq_one_letter_code
_entity_poly.pdbx_strand_id
1 'polypeptide(L)'
;MGGIRAFGRGEGPRRGRGDAGTGFLASEFEDLGTAAGPVPGPPAATDAAKAHRRTGAVLRAPLDAVRAGARYMNAVLGGQDYPRYVEHLRRRHPDRPIPTESEYWRERHAAADRNPGTRCC
;
A
#
# COMPACT_ATOMS: atom_id res chain seq x y z
N MET A 1 1.83 10.54 39.67
CA MET A 1 2.38 9.18 39.63
C MET A 1 1.54 8.36 38.64
N GLY A 2 2.03 8.19 37.41
CA GLY A 2 1.34 7.44 36.36
C GLY A 2 2.35 7.07 35.30
N GLY A 3 2.81 5.81 35.35
CA GLY A 3 4.01 5.32 34.67
C GLY A 3 3.89 5.22 33.15
N ILE A 4 4.99 5.55 32.50
CA ILE A 4 5.25 5.43 31.07
C ILE A 4 5.44 3.93 30.77
N ARG A 5 4.57 3.31 29.97
CA ARG A 5 4.79 1.93 29.51
C ARG A 5 5.76 1.94 28.34
N ALA A 6 6.94 1.36 28.59
CA ALA A 6 8.01 1.14 27.64
C ALA A 6 7.59 0.15 26.55
N PHE A 7 7.96 0.49 25.32
CA PHE A 7 7.87 -0.33 24.10
C PHE A 7 8.81 -1.54 24.25
N GLY A 8 8.24 -2.74 24.44
CA GLY A 8 8.98 -4.01 24.43
C GLY A 8 9.26 -4.46 22.99
N ARG A 9 10.52 -4.30 22.56
CA ARG A 9 11.08 -4.85 21.33
C ARG A 9 11.32 -6.35 21.54
N GLY A 10 10.43 -7.20 21.04
CA GLY A 10 10.59 -8.66 21.08
C GLY A 10 11.44 -9.16 19.91
N GLU A 11 12.68 -9.53 20.20
CA GLU A 11 13.60 -10.21 19.29
C GLU A 11 13.48 -11.75 19.43
N GLY A 12 13.47 -12.45 18.29
CA GLY A 12 13.83 -13.88 18.16
C GLY A 12 12.69 -14.85 17.82
N PRO A 13 12.97 -16.05 17.22
CA PRO A 13 14.28 -16.68 17.06
C PRO A 13 14.67 -17.02 15.61
N ARG A 14 16.00 -17.11 15.43
CA ARG A 14 16.70 -17.62 14.25
C ARG A 14 16.36 -19.11 14.07
N ARG A 15 15.80 -19.49 12.91
CA ARG A 15 15.70 -20.92 12.55
C ARG A 15 17.03 -21.39 11.97
N GLY A 16 17.54 -22.43 12.62
CA GLY A 16 18.81 -23.07 12.33
C GLY A 16 18.87 -23.69 10.94
N ARG A 17 20.04 -23.49 10.36
CA ARG A 17 20.65 -24.28 9.31
C ARG A 17 20.88 -25.70 9.85
N GLY A 18 20.16 -26.67 9.29
CA GLY A 18 20.42 -28.08 9.49
C GLY A 18 21.17 -28.61 8.27
N ASP A 19 22.46 -28.83 8.45
CA ASP A 19 23.32 -29.57 7.54
C ASP A 19 23.33 -31.02 8.05
N ALA A 20 22.80 -31.98 7.29
CA ALA A 20 23.09 -33.40 7.49
C ALA A 20 22.73 -34.17 6.21
N GLY A 21 23.70 -34.92 5.71
CA GLY A 21 23.68 -35.54 4.39
C GLY A 21 22.61 -36.61 4.20
N THR A 22 22.15 -36.69 2.95
CA THR A 22 21.81 -37.96 2.32
C THR A 22 22.44 -37.97 0.93
N GLY A 23 23.75 -38.19 0.91
CA GLY A 23 24.41 -38.73 -0.26
C GLY A 23 24.35 -40.25 -0.17
N PHE A 24 23.34 -40.87 -0.77
CA PHE A 24 23.37 -42.28 -1.15
C PHE A 24 22.28 -42.57 -2.20
N LEU A 25 22.73 -42.85 -3.43
CA LEU A 25 22.07 -43.47 -4.59
C LEU A 25 21.00 -42.69 -5.35
N ALA A 26 21.49 -41.84 -6.26
CA ALA A 26 20.78 -41.31 -7.43
C ALA A 26 21.14 -42.11 -8.71
N SER A 27 21.13 -43.45 -8.71
CA SER A 27 21.60 -44.20 -9.90
C SER A 27 20.93 -45.55 -10.21
N GLU A 28 19.86 -45.96 -9.51
CA GLU A 28 19.25 -47.30 -9.74
C GLU A 28 17.74 -47.30 -10.06
N PHE A 29 17.05 -46.15 -10.13
CA PHE A 29 15.63 -46.12 -10.51
C PHE A 29 15.38 -45.66 -11.97
N GLU A 30 16.43 -45.46 -12.76
CA GLU A 30 16.32 -44.99 -14.15
C GLU A 30 16.03 -46.09 -15.19
N ASP A 31 15.67 -47.31 -14.76
CA ASP A 31 15.55 -48.46 -15.67
C ASP A 31 14.17 -49.13 -15.74
N LEU A 32 13.09 -48.43 -15.35
CA LEU A 32 11.72 -48.87 -15.68
C LEU A 32 10.95 -47.74 -16.36
N GLY A 33 10.98 -47.80 -17.69
CA GLY A 33 10.21 -46.94 -18.57
C GLY A 33 8.71 -46.97 -18.24
N THR A 34 8.19 -45.81 -17.84
CA THR A 34 6.92 -45.34 -18.37
C THR A 34 7.26 -44.21 -19.31
N ALA A 35 7.15 -44.48 -20.61
CA ALA A 35 7.07 -43.46 -21.63
C ALA A 35 5.80 -42.63 -21.41
N ALA A 36 5.84 -41.72 -20.44
CA ALA A 36 5.05 -40.50 -20.51
C ALA A 36 5.67 -39.70 -21.65
N GLY A 37 5.14 -39.88 -22.85
CA GLY A 37 5.43 -38.99 -23.97
C GLY A 37 5.27 -37.54 -23.49
N PRO A 38 6.04 -36.58 -24.03
CA PRO A 38 5.98 -35.20 -23.58
C PRO A 38 4.53 -34.75 -23.66
N VAL A 39 3.88 -34.55 -22.52
CA VAL A 39 2.59 -33.86 -22.50
C VAL A 39 2.94 -32.45 -22.98
N PRO A 40 2.44 -32.00 -24.14
CA PRO A 40 2.63 -30.61 -24.51
C PRO A 40 1.84 -29.78 -23.50
N GLY A 41 2.51 -29.28 -22.47
CA GLY A 41 1.98 -28.18 -21.67
C GLY A 41 1.71 -27.02 -22.62
N PRO A 42 0.55 -26.34 -22.57
CA PRO A 42 0.20 -25.36 -23.58
C PRO A 42 1.20 -24.20 -23.52
N PRO A 43 2.14 -24.02 -24.49
CA PRO A 43 3.07 -22.90 -24.43
C PRO A 43 2.33 -21.64 -24.90
N ALA A 44 1.35 -21.81 -25.78
CA ALA A 44 0.62 -20.73 -26.44
C ALA A 44 -0.45 -20.08 -25.57
N ALA A 45 -1.13 -20.84 -24.68
CA ALA A 45 -2.25 -20.32 -23.90
C ALA A 45 -1.80 -19.39 -22.76
N THR A 46 -0.68 -19.71 -22.10
CA THR A 46 -0.09 -18.86 -21.06
C THR A 46 0.64 -17.66 -21.64
N ASP A 47 1.27 -17.81 -22.81
CA ASP A 47 1.96 -16.70 -23.49
C ASP A 47 0.97 -15.70 -24.08
N ALA A 48 -0.16 -16.15 -24.64
CA ALA A 48 -1.25 -15.27 -25.05
C ALA A 48 -1.85 -14.53 -23.84
N ALA A 49 -2.12 -15.22 -22.73
CA ALA A 49 -2.63 -14.58 -21.51
C ALA A 49 -1.61 -13.58 -20.91
N LYS A 50 -0.31 -13.89 -20.96
CA LYS A 50 0.77 -12.99 -20.52
C LYS A 50 0.94 -11.80 -21.46
N ALA A 51 0.79 -12.01 -22.76
CA ALA A 51 0.77 -10.96 -23.78
C ALA A 51 -0.43 -10.02 -23.56
N HIS A 52 -1.64 -10.53 -23.33
CA HIS A 52 -2.81 -9.70 -23.04
C HIS A 52 -2.66 -8.89 -21.75
N ARG A 53 -2.07 -9.46 -20.68
CA ARG A 53 -1.74 -8.71 -19.46
C ARG A 53 -0.70 -7.63 -19.70
N ARG A 54 0.33 -7.90 -20.53
CA ARG A 54 1.35 -6.91 -20.92
C ARG A 54 0.77 -5.79 -21.78
N THR A 55 -0.04 -6.11 -22.78
CA THR A 55 -0.73 -5.11 -23.62
C THR A 55 -1.68 -4.25 -22.78
N GLY A 56 -2.43 -4.87 -21.85
CA GLY A 56 -3.26 -4.13 -20.89
C GLY A 56 -2.44 -3.27 -19.93
N ALA A 57 -1.27 -3.72 -19.50
CA ALA A 57 -0.39 -2.97 -18.61
C ALA A 57 0.23 -1.75 -19.30
N VAL A 58 0.63 -1.85 -20.57
CA VAL A 58 1.18 -0.71 -21.34
C VAL A 58 0.14 0.42 -21.47
N LEU A 59 -1.14 0.07 -21.66
CA LEU A 59 -2.21 1.06 -21.74
C LEU A 59 -2.63 1.64 -20.37
N ARG A 60 -2.47 0.88 -19.28
CA ARG A 60 -2.87 1.31 -17.93
C ARG A 60 -1.79 2.05 -17.15
N ALA A 61 -0.51 1.77 -17.41
CA ALA A 61 0.63 2.43 -16.78
C ALA A 61 0.55 3.97 -16.79
N PRO A 62 0.25 4.66 -17.91
CA PRO A 62 0.14 6.12 -17.90
C PRO A 62 -1.07 6.61 -17.07
N LEU A 63 -2.20 5.90 -17.12
CA LEU A 63 -3.38 6.26 -16.33
C LEU A 63 -3.11 6.12 -14.82
N ASP A 64 -2.42 5.05 -14.43
CA ASP A 64 -2.08 4.82 -13.03
C ASP A 64 -1.02 5.82 -12.54
N ALA A 65 -0.08 6.22 -13.40
CA ALA A 65 0.86 7.31 -13.11
C ALA A 65 0.16 8.66 -12.93
N VAL A 66 -0.78 9.02 -13.81
CA VAL A 66 -1.59 10.24 -13.69
C VAL A 66 -2.43 10.22 -12.41
N ARG A 67 -3.07 9.09 -12.09
CA ARG A 67 -3.83 8.93 -10.85
C ARG A 67 -2.94 9.02 -9.61
N ALA A 68 -1.75 8.44 -9.64
CA ALA A 68 -0.79 8.54 -8.55
C ALA A 68 -0.34 10.00 -8.34
N GLY A 69 -0.03 10.71 -9.44
CA GLY A 69 0.28 12.14 -9.41
C GLY A 69 -0.87 12.97 -8.84
N ALA A 70 -2.12 12.73 -9.27
CA ALA A 70 -3.28 13.43 -8.74
C ALA A 70 -3.48 13.20 -7.23
N ARG A 71 -3.26 11.96 -6.75
CA ARG A 71 -3.30 11.66 -5.32
C ARG A 71 -2.19 12.38 -4.54
N TYR A 72 -0.98 12.41 -5.09
CA TYR A 72 0.14 13.14 -4.50
C TYR A 72 -0.15 14.63 -4.40
N MET A 73 -0.62 15.25 -5.48
CA MET A 73 -0.99 16.67 -5.50
C MET A 73 -2.12 16.96 -4.51
N ASN A 74 -3.13 16.10 -4.42
CA ASN A 74 -4.19 16.21 -3.41
C ASN A 74 -3.63 16.18 -1.98
N ALA A 75 -2.68 15.27 -1.70
CA ALA A 75 -2.01 15.22 -0.40
C ALA A 75 -1.17 16.47 -0.09
N VAL A 76 -0.42 16.99 -1.07
CA VAL A 76 0.44 18.18 -0.89
C VAL A 76 -0.37 19.47 -0.76
N LEU A 77 -1.39 19.64 -1.59
CA LEU A 77 -2.24 20.85 -1.61
C LEU A 77 -3.28 20.86 -0.48
N GLY A 78 -3.34 19.81 0.35
CA GLY A 78 -4.30 19.75 1.46
C GLY A 78 -5.73 19.44 1.02
N GLY A 79 -5.94 18.78 -0.12
CA GLY A 79 -7.29 18.37 -0.55
C GLY A 79 -7.98 17.36 0.38
N GLN A 80 -7.27 16.85 1.40
CA GLN A 80 -7.80 16.03 2.49
C GLN A 80 -8.10 16.83 3.77
N ASP A 81 -8.02 18.16 3.76
CA ASP A 81 -8.15 18.97 4.97
C ASP A 81 -9.58 18.97 5.53
N TYR A 82 -10.61 19.08 4.67
CA TYR A 82 -11.99 19.03 5.14
C TYR A 82 -12.37 17.65 5.74
N PRO A 83 -12.12 16.50 5.07
CA PRO A 83 -12.34 15.19 5.68
C PRO A 83 -11.59 15.00 7.01
N ARG A 84 -10.34 15.47 7.09
CA ARG A 84 -9.54 15.43 8.32
C ARG A 84 -10.14 16.30 9.43
N TYR A 85 -10.67 17.48 9.08
CA TYR A 85 -11.38 18.36 10.01
C TYR A 85 -12.66 17.72 10.52
N VAL A 86 -13.46 17.09 9.65
CA VAL A 86 -14.68 16.38 10.04
C VAL A 86 -14.37 15.22 10.97
N GLU A 87 -13.35 14.42 10.67
CA GLU A 87 -12.91 13.32 11.53
C GLU A 87 -12.43 13.84 12.88
N HIS A 88 -11.69 14.95 12.89
CA HIS A 88 -11.28 15.62 14.12
C HIS A 88 -12.47 16.09 14.95
N LEU A 89 -13.46 16.72 14.30
CA LEU A 89 -14.66 17.23 14.94
C LEU A 89 -15.47 16.08 15.55
N ARG A 90 -15.67 14.98 14.81
CA ARG A 90 -16.35 13.78 15.32
C ARG A 90 -15.64 13.17 16.53
N ARG A 91 -14.31 13.17 16.54
CA ARG A 91 -13.52 12.61 17.66
C ARG A 91 -13.48 13.50 18.90
N ARG A 92 -13.39 14.82 18.73
CA ARG A 92 -13.18 15.76 19.87
C ARG A 92 -14.42 16.52 20.30
N HIS A 93 -15.37 16.71 19.39
CA HIS A 93 -16.57 17.52 19.59
C HIS A 93 -17.79 16.84 18.95
N PRO A 94 -18.21 15.67 19.46
CA PRO A 94 -19.33 14.92 18.88
C PRO A 94 -20.66 15.68 18.92
N ASP A 95 -20.81 16.62 19.87
CA ASP A 95 -22.03 17.42 20.04
C ASP A 95 -22.11 18.63 19.11
N ARG A 96 -21.04 18.94 18.36
CA ARG A 96 -21.04 20.07 17.42
C ARG A 96 -21.53 19.63 16.04
N PRO A 97 -22.40 20.43 15.39
CA PRO A 97 -22.79 20.16 14.02
C PRO A 97 -21.58 20.27 13.09
N ILE A 98 -21.49 19.35 12.12
CA ILE A 98 -20.44 19.37 11.09
C ILE A 98 -20.77 20.48 10.09
N PRO A 99 -19.93 21.52 9.94
CA PRO A 99 -20.16 22.57 8.95
C PRO A 99 -19.99 22.03 7.54
N THR A 100 -20.63 22.68 6.56
CA THR A 100 -20.42 22.34 5.15
C THR A 100 -19.00 22.70 4.70
N GLU A 101 -18.54 22.09 3.62
CA GLU A 101 -17.19 22.34 3.09
C GLU A 101 -16.93 23.83 2.77
N SER A 102 -17.92 24.50 2.17
CA SER A 102 -17.82 25.94 1.85
C SER A 102 -17.76 26.83 3.10
N GLU A 103 -18.51 26.47 4.15
CA GLU A 103 -18.46 27.18 5.44
C GLU A 103 -17.11 27.01 6.11
N TYR A 104 -16.59 25.78 6.13
CA TYR A 104 -15.25 25.49 6.68
C TYR A 104 -14.16 26.34 6.00
N TRP A 105 -14.15 26.39 4.67
CA TRP A 105 -13.15 27.19 3.94
C TRP A 105 -13.30 28.69 4.21
N ARG A 106 -14.54 29.22 4.20
CA ARG A 106 -14.80 30.62 4.53
C ARG A 106 -14.35 30.98 5.95
N GLU A 107 -14.69 30.16 6.93
CA GLU A 107 -14.30 30.39 8.33
C GLU A 107 -12.78 30.31 8.50
N ARG A 108 -12.13 29.34 7.86
CA ARG A 108 -10.67 29.18 7.89
C ARG A 108 -9.95 30.40 7.31
N HIS A 109 -10.40 30.91 6.16
CA HIS A 109 -9.83 32.12 5.56
C HIS A 109 -10.09 33.34 6.43
N ALA A 110 -11.32 33.50 6.93
CA ALA A 110 -11.64 34.61 7.82
C ALA A 110 -10.86 34.56 9.14
N ALA A 111 -10.54 33.36 9.66
CA ALA A 111 -9.69 33.19 10.82
C ALA A 111 -8.23 33.58 10.52
N ALA A 112 -7.73 33.25 9.33
CA ALA A 112 -6.40 33.68 8.87
C ALA A 112 -6.32 35.21 8.68
N ASP A 113 -7.39 35.83 8.17
CA ASP A 113 -7.47 37.27 7.99
C ASP A 113 -7.56 38.02 9.34
N ARG A 114 -8.32 37.48 10.31
CA ARG A 114 -8.45 38.06 11.66
C ARG A 114 -7.20 37.91 12.51
N ASN A 115 -6.40 36.88 12.28
CA ASN A 115 -5.15 36.66 13.01
C ASN A 115 -3.95 36.62 12.05
N PRO A 116 -3.52 37.79 11.52
CA PRO A 116 -2.32 37.87 10.70
C PRO A 116 -1.03 37.66 11.51
N GLY A 117 -1.12 37.45 12.84
CA GLY A 117 -0.03 37.50 13.82
C GLY A 117 1.08 36.44 13.67
N THR A 118 1.05 35.61 12.64
CA THR A 118 2.18 34.76 12.24
C THR A 118 2.94 35.29 11.02
N ARG A 119 2.77 36.58 10.66
CA ARG A 119 3.68 37.25 9.74
C ARG A 119 4.90 37.67 10.54
N CYS A 120 6.02 36.97 10.32
CA CYS A 120 7.33 37.41 10.75
C CYS A 120 7.62 38.79 10.12
N CYS A 121 7.44 39.82 10.92
CA CYS A 121 8.31 40.99 10.87
C CYS A 121 9.57 40.65 11.68
#